data_AF-A0A940ANY4-F1
#
_entry.id   AF-A0A940ANY4-F1
#
_cell.length_a   1.000
_cell.length_b   1.000
_cell.length_c   1.000
_cell.angle_alpha   90.00
_cell.angle_beta   90.00
_cell.angle_gamma   90.00
#
_symmetry.space_group_name_H-M   'P 1'
#
loop_
_entity.id
_entity.type
_entity.pdbx_description
1 polymer ?
#
loop_
_entity_poly.entity_id
_entity_poly.type
_entity_poly.pdbx_seq_one_letter_code
_entity_poly.pdbx_strand_id
1 'polypeptide(L)'
;MPYKIISGRYESGTEEQKAGYRMLFGEENIQYNFDLYFHFYNIAHEFGHCLLDQNKIEMDKVKEEMYVNRLAVAFWRFAGRDDRIEELRALLDAVLGKIPSRVPPEHSFESFFRSIWGTETLNNVMLYGYFQLKSVLLAIDGADALEEVLHEQGFHPDFSRKILPFDEKVHADSSAKVLEYVIRSFESIGITPPEVTLELVDNPMIQCAQ
;
A
#
# COMPACT_ATOMS: atom_id res chain seq x y z
N MET A 1 -21.92 0.32 -6.25
CA MET A 1 -21.87 -0.72 -5.21
C MET A 1 -20.76 -0.29 -4.25
N PRO A 2 -20.89 -0.50 -2.94
CA PRO A 2 -19.82 -0.15 -2.02
C PRO A 2 -18.59 -1.01 -2.32
N TYR A 3 -17.42 -0.38 -2.30
CA TYR A 3 -16.14 -1.07 -2.42
C TYR A 3 -15.86 -1.90 -1.17
N LYS A 4 -15.04 -2.93 -1.34
CA LYS A 4 -14.59 -3.76 -0.23
C LYS A 4 -13.08 -3.98 -0.31
N ILE A 5 -12.37 -3.54 0.72
CA ILE A 5 -10.98 -3.90 0.96
C ILE A 5 -10.96 -5.20 1.76
N ILE A 6 -10.25 -6.20 1.26
CA ILE A 6 -10.08 -7.50 1.89
C ILE A 6 -8.62 -7.63 2.29
N SER A 7 -8.37 -7.89 3.58
CA SER A 7 -7.01 -8.13 4.08
C SER A 7 -6.96 -9.38 4.93
N GLY A 8 -5.99 -10.23 4.62
CA GLY A 8 -5.73 -11.46 5.35
C GLY A 8 -5.08 -11.22 6.71
N ARG A 9 -5.25 -12.19 7.62
CA ARG A 9 -4.58 -12.21 8.93
C ARG A 9 -3.42 -13.18 8.95
N TYR A 10 -2.27 -12.75 9.47
CA TYR A 10 -1.08 -13.61 9.57
C TYR A 10 -1.29 -14.77 10.54
N GLU A 11 -1.88 -14.50 11.70
CA GLU A 11 -2.06 -15.47 12.79
C GLU A 11 -2.98 -16.65 12.40
N SER A 12 -3.89 -16.45 11.45
CA SER A 12 -4.80 -17.48 10.95
C SER A 12 -4.19 -18.33 9.82
N GLY A 13 -3.03 -17.94 9.28
CA GLY A 13 -2.37 -18.64 8.19
C GLY A 13 -1.92 -20.05 8.55
N THR A 14 -1.81 -20.92 7.55
CA THR A 14 -1.15 -22.24 7.68
C THR A 14 0.35 -22.05 7.97
N GLU A 15 1.02 -23.08 8.49
CA GLU A 15 2.47 -22.99 8.74
C GLU A 15 3.27 -22.75 7.45
N GLU A 16 2.81 -23.26 6.31
CA GLU A 16 3.44 -22.97 5.01
C GLU A 16 3.31 -21.50 4.63
N GLN A 17 2.11 -20.92 4.78
CA GLN A 17 1.88 -19.49 4.52
C GLN A 17 2.71 -18.63 5.46
N LYS A 18 2.69 -18.95 6.76
CA LYS A 18 3.49 -18.24 7.77
C LYS A 18 4.98 -18.33 7.49
N ALA A 19 5.48 -19.49 7.07
CA ALA A 19 6.88 -19.65 6.68
C ALA A 19 7.26 -18.75 5.49
N GLY A 20 6.38 -18.62 4.49
CA GLY A 20 6.57 -17.69 3.38
C GLY A 20 6.75 -16.23 3.85
N TYR A 21 5.89 -15.77 4.75
CA TYR A 21 6.00 -14.42 5.32
C TYR A 21 7.23 -14.25 6.22
N ARG A 22 7.62 -15.26 7.01
CA ARG A 22 8.88 -15.22 7.79
C ARG A 22 10.11 -15.13 6.89
N MET A 23 10.10 -15.82 5.74
CA MET A 23 11.17 -15.71 4.75
C MET A 23 11.23 -14.30 4.14
N LEU A 24 10.08 -13.68 3.93
CA LEU A 24 9.98 -12.34 3.34
C LEU A 24 10.36 -11.25 4.35
N PHE A 25 9.61 -11.14 5.45
CA PHE A 25 9.69 -10.06 6.44
C PHE A 25 10.61 -10.34 7.62
N GLY A 26 11.25 -11.51 7.68
CA GLY A 26 12.07 -11.95 8.80
C GLY A 26 11.26 -12.59 9.93
N GLU A 27 11.93 -13.31 10.82
CA GLU A 27 11.28 -13.98 11.96
C GLU A 27 11.03 -13.03 13.14
N GLU A 28 11.91 -12.06 13.35
CA GLU A 28 11.77 -11.08 14.43
C GLU A 28 10.59 -10.15 14.18
N ASN A 29 9.69 -10.05 15.15
CA ASN A 29 8.49 -9.21 15.10
C ASN A 29 7.59 -9.44 13.87
N ILE A 30 7.56 -10.66 13.34
CA ILE A 30 6.83 -10.97 12.09
C ILE A 30 5.36 -10.51 12.08
N GLN A 31 4.62 -10.65 13.18
CA GLN A 31 3.23 -10.17 13.26
C GLN A 31 3.18 -8.65 13.07
N TYR A 32 4.06 -7.91 13.75
CA TYR A 32 4.12 -6.47 13.63
C TYR A 32 4.50 -6.04 12.21
N ASN A 33 5.49 -6.69 11.59
CA ASN A 33 5.90 -6.38 10.21
C ASN A 33 4.77 -6.64 9.22
N PHE A 34 4.02 -7.73 9.42
CA PHE A 34 2.83 -8.03 8.63
C PHE A 34 1.76 -6.95 8.81
N ASP A 35 1.42 -6.60 10.05
CA ASP A 35 0.40 -5.59 10.34
C ASP A 35 0.83 -4.20 9.86
N LEU A 36 2.11 -3.86 9.95
CA LEU A 36 2.66 -2.60 9.43
C LEU A 36 2.46 -2.49 7.92
N TYR A 37 2.76 -3.57 7.20
CA TYR A 37 2.60 -3.60 5.75
C TYR A 37 1.12 -3.68 5.35
N PHE A 38 0.38 -4.69 5.80
CA PHE A 38 -0.96 -5.00 5.28
C PHE A 38 -2.11 -4.29 5.99
N HIS A 39 -1.97 -4.02 7.30
CA HIS A 39 -3.05 -3.48 8.13
C HIS A 39 -2.92 -2.00 8.43
N PHE A 40 -1.75 -1.41 8.18
CA PHE A 40 -1.51 0.03 8.30
C PHE A 40 -1.28 0.67 6.93
N TYR A 41 -0.21 0.28 6.24
CA TYR A 41 0.15 0.84 4.94
C TYR A 41 -0.85 0.47 3.83
N ASN A 42 -1.05 -0.84 3.61
CA ASN A 42 -1.77 -1.34 2.43
C ASN A 42 -3.24 -0.89 2.40
N ILE A 43 -3.88 -0.67 3.56
CA ILE A 43 -5.25 -0.15 3.59
C ILE A 43 -5.38 1.21 2.89
N ALA A 44 -4.41 2.11 3.08
CA ALA A 44 -4.42 3.41 2.40
C ALA A 44 -4.13 3.28 0.90
N HIS A 45 -3.31 2.29 0.52
CA HIS A 45 -3.04 1.92 -0.87
C HIS A 45 -4.31 1.39 -1.57
N GLU A 46 -5.01 0.43 -0.97
CA GLU A 46 -6.25 -0.14 -1.51
C GLU A 46 -7.38 0.91 -1.57
N PHE A 47 -7.45 1.80 -0.57
CA PHE A 47 -8.33 2.96 -0.62
C PHE A 47 -8.02 3.86 -1.84
N GLY A 48 -6.74 4.01 -2.19
CA GLY A 48 -6.31 4.73 -3.40
C GLY A 48 -6.89 4.13 -4.68
N HIS A 49 -6.91 2.81 -4.82
CA HIS A 49 -7.57 2.14 -5.96
C HIS A 49 -9.06 2.45 -6.00
N CYS A 50 -9.77 2.33 -4.87
CA CYS A 50 -11.19 2.67 -4.79
C CYS A 50 -11.45 4.15 -5.15
N LEU A 51 -10.57 5.06 -4.73
CA LEU A 51 -10.69 6.49 -5.02
C LEU A 51 -10.53 6.78 -6.52
N LEU A 52 -9.56 6.14 -7.18
CA LEU A 52 -9.37 6.29 -8.63
C LEU A 52 -10.57 5.75 -9.41
N ASP A 53 -11.05 4.55 -9.06
CA ASP A 53 -12.18 3.90 -9.74
C ASP A 53 -13.48 4.71 -9.59
N GLN A 54 -13.78 5.21 -8.38
CA GLN A 54 -14.96 6.06 -8.14
C GLN A 54 -14.96 7.31 -9.05
N ASN A 55 -13.78 7.88 -9.28
CA ASN A 55 -13.61 9.08 -10.09
C ASN A 55 -13.37 8.77 -11.57
N LYS A 56 -13.42 7.50 -11.97
CA LYS A 56 -13.23 7.02 -13.36
C LYS A 56 -11.88 7.48 -13.94
N ILE A 57 -10.85 7.51 -13.10
CA ILE A 57 -9.49 7.84 -13.53
C ILE A 57 -8.85 6.56 -14.05
N GLU A 58 -8.67 6.47 -15.36
CA GLU A 58 -8.06 5.31 -16.00
C GLU A 58 -6.54 5.48 -16.12
N MET A 59 -5.81 4.45 -15.70
CA MET A 59 -4.36 4.35 -15.85
C MET A 59 -3.97 2.96 -16.35
N ASP A 60 -2.79 2.84 -16.95
CA ASP A 60 -2.20 1.51 -17.09
C ASP A 60 -1.83 0.96 -15.71
N LYS A 61 -1.94 -0.37 -15.54
CA LYS A 61 -1.89 -1.00 -14.23
C LYS A 61 -0.60 -0.72 -13.45
N VAL A 62 0.55 -0.64 -14.13
CA VAL A 62 1.80 -0.29 -13.44
C VAL A 62 1.77 1.15 -12.95
N LYS A 63 1.28 2.09 -13.76
CA LYS A 63 1.13 3.49 -13.31
C LYS A 63 0.13 3.62 -12.17
N GLU A 64 -0.97 2.88 -12.22
CA GLU A 64 -1.98 2.85 -11.16
C GLU A 64 -1.33 2.44 -9.83
N GLU A 65 -0.63 1.29 -9.82
CA GLU A 65 0.12 0.78 -8.67
C GLU A 65 1.18 1.78 -8.16
N MET A 66 1.97 2.38 -9.05
CA MET A 66 2.96 3.39 -8.67
C MET A 66 2.29 4.62 -8.04
N TYR A 67 1.18 5.07 -8.60
CA TYR A 67 0.43 6.21 -8.10
C TYR A 67 -0.18 5.93 -6.72
N VAL A 68 -0.88 4.81 -6.52
CA VAL A 68 -1.53 4.52 -5.23
C VAL A 68 -0.50 4.25 -4.12
N ASN A 69 0.69 3.75 -4.46
CA ASN A 69 1.80 3.66 -3.52
C ASN A 69 2.30 5.06 -3.09
N ARG A 70 2.50 5.98 -4.04
CA ARG A 70 2.83 7.39 -3.75
C ARG A 70 1.76 8.05 -2.88
N LEU A 71 0.49 7.85 -3.22
CA LEU A 71 -0.65 8.38 -2.46
C LEU A 71 -0.64 7.87 -1.02
N ALA A 72 -0.49 6.56 -0.81
CA ALA A 72 -0.48 5.95 0.52
C ALA A 72 0.67 6.44 1.40
N VAL A 73 1.89 6.50 0.85
CA VAL A 73 3.07 7.03 1.56
C VAL A 73 2.87 8.51 1.90
N ALA A 74 2.49 9.32 0.91
CA ALA A 74 2.31 10.76 1.08
C ALA A 74 1.20 11.05 2.11
N PHE A 75 0.13 10.25 2.11
CA PHE A 75 -0.94 10.33 3.10
C PHE A 75 -0.43 10.12 4.52
N TRP A 76 0.31 9.03 4.76
CA TRP A 76 0.79 8.72 6.11
C TRP A 76 1.82 9.72 6.63
N ARG A 77 2.69 10.24 5.75
CA ARG A 77 3.58 11.36 6.10
C ARG A 77 2.80 12.62 6.44
N PHE A 78 1.80 12.98 5.63
CA PHE A 78 0.92 14.10 5.93
C PHE A 78 0.16 13.93 7.27
N ALA A 79 -0.20 12.69 7.61
CA ALA A 79 -0.77 12.31 8.92
C ALA A 79 0.22 12.32 10.09
N GLY A 80 1.48 12.70 9.86
CA GLY A 80 2.52 12.78 10.88
C GLY A 80 2.98 11.40 11.37
N ARG A 81 2.87 10.38 10.52
CA ARG A 81 3.29 8.99 10.78
C ARG A 81 4.58 8.63 10.04
N ASP A 82 5.49 9.60 9.91
CA ASP A 82 6.84 9.39 9.36
C ASP A 82 7.59 8.28 10.11
N ASP A 83 7.40 8.15 11.42
CA ASP A 83 7.99 7.07 12.22
C ASP A 83 7.61 5.68 11.69
N ARG A 84 6.34 5.46 11.35
CA ARG A 84 5.87 4.19 10.76
C ARG A 84 6.31 4.01 9.32
N ILE A 85 6.44 5.10 8.54
CA ILE A 85 6.96 5.04 7.18
C ILE A 85 8.46 4.69 7.18
N GLU A 86 9.23 5.17 8.15
CA GLU A 86 10.65 4.78 8.29
C GLU A 86 10.82 3.34 8.79
N GLU A 87 9.93 2.85 9.66
CA GLU A 87 9.88 1.41 10.00
C GLU A 87 9.56 0.55 8.76
N LEU A 88 8.60 0.99 7.93
CA LEU A 88 8.25 0.32 6.69
C LEU A 88 9.42 0.32 5.70
N ARG A 89 10.14 1.44 5.56
CA ARG A 89 11.38 1.52 4.79
C ARG A 89 12.40 0.50 5.26
N ALA A 90 12.68 0.44 6.56
CA ALA A 90 13.67 -0.48 7.12
C ALA A 90 13.29 -1.95 6.84
N LEU A 91 12.01 -2.29 6.95
CA LEU A 91 11.49 -3.60 6.55
C LEU A 91 11.76 -3.87 5.07
N LEU A 92 11.39 -2.95 4.18
CA LEU A 92 11.54 -3.09 2.73
C LEU A 92 13.01 -3.22 2.30
N ASP A 93 13.90 -2.39 2.85
CA ASP A 93 15.34 -2.45 2.58
C ASP A 93 15.93 -3.81 3.01
N ALA A 94 15.51 -4.34 4.17
CA ALA A 94 15.95 -5.65 4.65
C ALA A 94 15.47 -6.80 3.75
N VAL A 95 14.25 -6.72 3.21
CA VAL A 95 13.70 -7.73 2.28
C VAL A 95 14.38 -7.63 0.92
N LEU A 96 14.39 -6.43 0.33
CA LEU A 96 14.90 -6.19 -1.02
C LEU A 96 16.42 -6.37 -1.11
N GLY A 97 17.17 -6.12 -0.04
CA GLY A 97 18.61 -6.41 0.02
C GLY A 97 18.97 -7.88 -0.19
N LYS A 98 18.01 -8.80 0.01
CA LYS A 98 18.16 -10.25 -0.23
C LYS A 98 17.72 -10.68 -1.62
N ILE A 99 17.03 -9.81 -2.36
CA ILE A 99 16.47 -10.12 -3.67
C ILE A 99 17.32 -9.42 -4.74
N PRO A 100 17.99 -10.16 -5.64
CA PRO A 100 18.74 -9.51 -6.70
C PRO A 100 17.80 -8.69 -7.60
N SER A 101 18.30 -7.55 -8.10
CA SER A 101 17.54 -6.75 -9.06
C SER A 101 17.08 -7.64 -10.21
N ARG A 102 15.77 -7.60 -10.48
CA ARG A 102 15.14 -8.35 -11.57
C ARG A 102 14.96 -7.52 -12.84
N VAL A 103 15.28 -6.23 -12.76
CA VAL A 103 15.15 -5.29 -13.88
C VAL A 103 16.45 -5.33 -14.70
N PRO A 104 16.39 -5.61 -16.01
CA PRO A 104 17.55 -5.56 -16.88
C PRO A 104 18.14 -4.13 -16.94
N PRO A 105 19.47 -3.96 -17.06
CA PRO A 105 20.13 -2.65 -17.00
C PRO A 105 19.63 -1.61 -18.01
N GLU A 106 19.11 -2.05 -19.14
CA GLU A 106 18.58 -1.23 -20.24
C GLU A 106 17.16 -0.72 -20.01
N HIS A 107 16.48 -1.20 -18.97
CA HIS A 107 15.11 -0.82 -18.65
C HIS A 107 15.02 0.01 -17.36
N SER A 108 14.13 1.00 -17.35
CA SER A 108 13.63 1.55 -16.09
C SER A 108 12.69 0.55 -15.42
N PHE A 109 12.54 0.64 -14.10
CA PHE A 109 11.64 -0.22 -13.31
C PHE A 109 10.22 -0.27 -13.91
N GLU A 110 9.60 0.89 -14.13
CA GLU A 110 8.26 0.95 -14.72
C GLU A 110 8.21 0.41 -16.15
N SER A 111 9.20 0.75 -16.99
CA SER A 111 9.20 0.28 -18.39
C SER A 111 9.28 -1.26 -18.47
N PHE A 112 10.07 -1.87 -17.59
CA PHE A 112 10.21 -3.32 -17.52
C PHE A 112 8.89 -3.97 -17.09
N PHE A 113 8.30 -3.54 -15.98
CA PHE A 113 7.06 -4.14 -15.48
C PHE A 113 5.87 -3.91 -16.41
N ARG A 114 5.81 -2.76 -17.10
CA ARG A 114 4.80 -2.53 -18.15
C ARG A 114 4.95 -3.50 -19.31
N SER A 115 6.18 -3.83 -19.70
CA SER A 115 6.45 -4.74 -20.83
C SER A 115 6.05 -6.20 -20.58
N ILE A 116 6.05 -6.63 -19.32
CA ILE A 116 5.71 -8.01 -18.92
C ILE A 116 4.32 -8.12 -18.27
N TRP A 117 3.59 -7.01 -18.15
CA TRP A 117 2.28 -6.99 -17.50
C TRP A 117 1.28 -7.87 -18.25
N GLY A 118 0.54 -8.72 -17.52
CA GLY A 118 -0.41 -9.67 -18.12
C GLY A 118 0.23 -10.84 -18.87
N THR A 119 1.55 -11.00 -18.82
CA THR A 119 2.25 -12.16 -19.39
C THR A 119 2.50 -13.23 -18.33
N GLU A 120 2.73 -14.47 -18.75
CA GLU A 120 3.09 -15.58 -17.84
C GLU A 120 4.35 -15.30 -17.01
N THR A 121 5.24 -14.42 -17.50
CA THR A 121 6.43 -13.99 -16.77
C THR A 121 6.08 -13.37 -15.42
N LEU A 122 5.01 -12.58 -15.35
CA LEU A 122 4.59 -11.90 -14.12
C LEU A 122 3.83 -12.84 -13.17
N ASN A 123 3.39 -14.02 -13.63
CA ASN A 123 2.83 -15.06 -12.74
C ASN A 123 3.90 -15.66 -11.80
N ASN A 124 5.18 -15.32 -12.01
CA ASN A 124 6.23 -15.64 -11.06
C ASN A 124 6.07 -14.81 -9.77
N VAL A 125 5.69 -15.48 -8.68
CA VAL A 125 5.47 -14.88 -7.36
C VAL A 125 6.65 -14.03 -6.88
N MET A 126 7.89 -14.46 -7.14
CA MET A 126 9.07 -13.70 -6.72
C MET A 126 9.25 -12.42 -7.53
N LEU A 127 8.88 -12.43 -8.81
CA LEU A 127 8.98 -11.26 -9.68
C LEU A 127 7.88 -10.25 -9.36
N TYR A 128 6.65 -10.72 -9.15
CA TYR A 128 5.53 -9.89 -8.73
C TYR A 128 5.75 -9.33 -7.32
N GLY A 129 6.23 -10.13 -6.36
CA GLY A 129 6.58 -9.66 -5.03
C GLY A 129 7.70 -8.62 -5.06
N TYR A 130 8.71 -8.78 -5.93
CA TYR A 130 9.74 -7.75 -6.13
C TYR A 130 9.14 -6.44 -6.66
N PHE A 131 8.20 -6.51 -7.60
CA PHE A 131 7.48 -5.32 -8.08
C PHE A 131 6.76 -4.61 -6.92
N GLN A 132 5.91 -5.33 -6.20
CA GLN A 132 5.11 -4.78 -5.11
C GLN A 132 5.99 -4.12 -4.04
N LEU A 133 7.02 -4.80 -3.55
CA LEU A 133 7.86 -4.23 -2.49
C LEU A 133 8.72 -3.06 -2.99
N LYS A 134 9.26 -3.16 -4.21
CA LYS A 134 10.11 -2.10 -4.75
C LYS A 134 9.31 -0.86 -5.12
N SER A 135 8.08 -0.98 -5.58
CA SER A 135 7.22 0.18 -5.88
C SER A 135 6.89 0.98 -4.61
N VAL A 136 6.66 0.30 -3.48
CA VAL A 136 6.51 0.99 -2.18
C VAL A 136 7.79 1.72 -1.79
N LEU A 137 8.96 1.07 -1.87
CA LEU A 137 10.22 1.72 -1.52
C LEU A 137 10.50 2.94 -2.41
N LEU A 138 10.20 2.86 -3.71
CA LEU A 138 10.31 3.99 -4.63
C LEU A 138 9.37 5.15 -4.24
N ALA A 139 8.16 4.86 -3.77
CA ALA A 139 7.25 5.89 -3.25
C ALA A 139 7.79 6.55 -1.97
N ILE A 140 8.39 5.77 -1.06
CA ILE A 140 9.05 6.31 0.14
C ILE A 140 10.23 7.21 -0.22
N ASP A 141 11.04 6.81 -1.21
CA ASP A 141 12.19 7.55 -1.74
C ASP A 141 11.79 8.84 -2.48
N GLY A 142 10.68 8.82 -3.22
CA GLY A 142 10.18 9.98 -3.96
C GLY A 142 9.83 11.15 -3.05
N ALA A 143 9.32 10.86 -1.85
CA ALA A 143 8.94 11.85 -0.85
C ALA A 143 7.99 12.94 -1.36
N ASP A 144 7.08 12.55 -2.25
CA ASP A 144 6.04 13.42 -2.78
C ASP A 144 5.16 13.98 -1.67
N ALA A 145 4.80 15.25 -1.80
CA ALA A 145 3.78 15.84 -0.94
C ALA A 145 2.39 15.33 -1.35
N LEU A 146 1.51 15.09 -0.36
CA LEU A 146 0.15 14.60 -0.64
C LEU A 146 -0.61 15.52 -1.60
N GLU A 147 -0.42 16.83 -1.49
CA GLU A 147 -1.00 17.83 -2.38
C GLU A 147 -0.61 17.62 -3.85
N GLU A 148 0.68 17.35 -4.11
CA GLU A 148 1.19 17.16 -5.46
C GLU A 148 0.62 15.89 -6.08
N VAL A 149 0.63 14.78 -5.34
CA VAL A 149 0.07 13.50 -5.78
C VAL A 149 -1.41 13.64 -6.13
N LEU A 150 -2.20 14.31 -5.28
CA LEU A 150 -3.63 14.54 -5.53
C LEU A 150 -3.88 15.42 -6.75
N HIS A 151 -3.10 16.49 -6.93
CA HIS A 151 -3.24 17.39 -8.06
C HIS A 151 -2.94 16.72 -9.41
N GLU A 152 -2.03 15.73 -9.46
CA GLU A 152 -1.75 14.97 -10.69
C GLU A 152 -2.99 14.33 -11.31
N GLN A 153 -3.99 14.00 -10.49
CA GLN A 153 -5.25 13.39 -10.93
C GLN A 153 -6.45 14.33 -10.88
N GLY A 154 -6.20 15.63 -10.71
CA GLY A 154 -7.25 16.65 -10.72
C GLY A 154 -8.06 16.76 -9.43
N PHE A 155 -7.59 16.19 -8.32
CA PHE A 155 -8.17 16.46 -7.01
C PHE A 155 -7.69 17.81 -6.49
N HIS A 156 -8.58 18.57 -5.84
CA HIS A 156 -8.27 19.91 -5.32
C HIS A 156 -8.51 19.96 -3.80
N PRO A 157 -7.60 19.40 -3.00
CA PRO A 157 -7.72 19.36 -1.54
C PRO A 157 -7.59 20.76 -0.89
N ASP A 158 -8.28 20.95 0.23
CA ASP A 158 -8.18 22.14 1.09
C ASP A 158 -7.33 21.83 2.34
N PHE A 159 -6.02 22.03 2.21
CA PHE A 159 -5.06 21.82 3.30
C PHE A 159 -5.03 22.94 4.36
N SER A 160 -5.88 23.96 4.23
CA SER A 160 -6.10 24.89 5.36
C SER A 160 -6.77 24.19 6.54
N ARG A 161 -7.38 23.02 6.29
CA ARG A 161 -8.05 22.18 7.27
C ARG A 161 -7.07 21.21 7.90
N LYS A 162 -7.23 20.98 9.20
CA LYS A 162 -6.42 20.02 9.95
C LYS A 162 -7.05 18.64 9.90
N ILE A 163 -6.23 17.63 9.63
CA ILE A 163 -6.60 16.24 9.93
C ILE A 163 -6.40 15.97 11.41
N LEU A 164 -7.22 15.06 11.96
CA LEU A 164 -7.07 14.62 13.34
C LEU A 164 -5.80 13.78 13.50
N PRO A 165 -5.18 13.70 14.69
CA PRO A 165 -4.10 12.75 14.93
C PRO A 165 -4.60 11.30 14.88
N PHE A 166 -3.75 10.35 14.48
CA PHE A 166 -4.08 8.92 14.40
C PHE A 166 -3.35 8.10 15.47
N ASP A 167 -3.85 8.01 16.70
CA ASP A 167 -3.05 7.46 17.82
C ASP A 167 -3.19 5.94 18.04
N GLU A 168 -3.74 5.23 17.06
CA GLU A 168 -3.91 3.78 17.16
C GLU A 168 -2.60 3.03 16.93
N LYS A 169 -2.53 1.82 17.50
CA LYS A 169 -1.38 0.93 17.32
C LYS A 169 -1.48 0.20 15.98
N VAL A 170 -0.33 -0.18 15.44
CA VAL A 170 -0.24 -1.10 14.31
C VAL A 170 -0.60 -2.50 14.81
N HIS A 171 -1.81 -2.95 14.47
CA HIS A 171 -2.35 -4.25 14.82
C HIS A 171 -3.63 -4.54 14.00
N ALA A 172 -3.92 -5.83 13.77
CA ALA A 172 -5.14 -6.26 13.06
C ALA A 172 -6.45 -5.70 13.67
N ASP A 173 -6.54 -5.62 15.00
CA ASP A 173 -7.74 -5.08 15.69
C ASP A 173 -7.97 -3.58 15.42
N SER A 174 -6.93 -2.86 15.00
CA SER A 174 -6.99 -1.43 14.67
C SER A 174 -7.21 -1.18 13.18
N SER A 175 -7.19 -2.21 12.31
CA SER A 175 -7.32 -2.07 10.85
C SER A 175 -8.60 -1.36 10.41
N ALA A 176 -9.74 -1.62 11.07
CA ALA A 176 -10.98 -0.92 10.76
C ALA A 176 -10.89 0.58 11.09
N LYS A 177 -10.19 0.94 12.17
CA LYS A 177 -9.93 2.34 12.54
C LYS A 177 -8.93 3.01 11.61
N VAL A 178 -7.97 2.25 11.06
CA VAL A 178 -7.08 2.73 9.99
C VAL A 178 -7.92 3.17 8.79
N LEU A 179 -8.83 2.33 8.30
CA LEU A 179 -9.69 2.69 7.17
C LEU A 179 -10.59 3.89 7.51
N GLU A 180 -11.23 3.90 8.68
CA GLU A 180 -12.06 5.03 9.14
C GLU A 180 -11.25 6.34 9.14
N TYR A 181 -10.01 6.28 9.62
CA TYR A 181 -9.12 7.42 9.66
C TYR A 181 -8.74 7.93 8.26
N VAL A 182 -8.42 7.02 7.33
CA VAL A 182 -8.14 7.38 5.93
C VAL A 182 -9.35 8.10 5.32
N ILE A 183 -10.54 7.51 5.41
CA ILE A 183 -11.79 8.10 4.88
C ILE A 183 -12.01 9.50 5.44
N ARG A 184 -12.01 9.64 6.78
CA ARG A 184 -12.27 10.92 7.45
C ARG A 184 -11.23 11.98 7.15
N SER A 185 -9.98 11.57 6.94
CA SER A 185 -8.90 12.50 6.58
C SER A 185 -9.11 13.06 5.18
N PHE A 186 -9.45 12.22 4.20
CA PHE A 186 -9.78 12.67 2.84
C PHE A 186 -11.04 13.57 2.82
N GLU A 187 -12.09 13.22 3.57
CA GLU A 187 -13.27 14.08 3.75
C GLU A 187 -12.90 15.44 4.32
N SER A 188 -12.03 15.46 5.34
CA SER A 188 -11.66 16.68 6.02
C SER A 188 -10.92 17.65 5.11
N ILE A 189 -10.11 17.16 4.17
CA ILE A 189 -9.44 17.97 3.14
C ILE A 189 -10.33 18.21 1.89
N GLY A 190 -11.62 17.89 1.97
CA GLY A 190 -12.59 18.23 0.92
C GLY A 190 -12.65 17.25 -0.25
N ILE A 191 -12.05 16.06 -0.13
CA ILE A 191 -12.18 15.00 -1.13
C ILE A 191 -13.33 14.08 -0.73
N THR A 192 -14.27 13.85 -1.64
CA THR A 192 -15.36 12.89 -1.44
C THR A 192 -14.79 11.47 -1.49
N PRO A 193 -14.76 10.73 -0.37
CA PRO A 193 -14.23 9.37 -0.34
C PRO A 193 -15.18 8.38 -1.04
N PRO A 194 -14.68 7.23 -1.48
CA PRO A 194 -15.51 6.10 -1.84
C PRO A 194 -16.25 5.51 -0.65
N GLU A 195 -17.46 5.00 -0.88
CA GLU A 195 -18.14 4.12 0.08
C GLU A 195 -17.39 2.79 0.12
N VAL A 196 -16.61 2.55 1.16
CA VAL A 196 -15.71 1.39 1.27
C VAL A 196 -15.78 0.76 2.65
N THR A 197 -15.67 -0.57 2.68
CA THR A 197 -15.64 -1.38 3.91
C THR A 197 -14.38 -2.23 3.98
N LEU A 198 -13.98 -2.64 5.19
CA LEU A 198 -12.86 -3.55 5.42
C LEU A 198 -13.39 -4.93 5.86
N GLU A 199 -12.89 -5.99 5.23
CA GLU A 199 -13.10 -7.37 5.66
C GLU A 199 -11.75 -8.03 5.99
N LEU A 200 -11.60 -8.48 7.24
CA LEU A 200 -10.43 -9.24 7.67
C LEU A 200 -10.70 -10.74 7.57
N VAL A 201 -9.97 -11.45 6.71
CA VAL A 201 -10.20 -12.86 6.38
C VAL A 201 -9.11 -13.78 6.93
N ASP A 202 -9.47 -15.05 7.14
CA ASP A 202 -8.59 -16.07 7.70
C ASP A 202 -7.61 -16.66 6.66
N ASN A 203 -7.06 -15.83 5.78
CA ASN A 203 -6.06 -16.23 4.79
C ASN A 203 -5.11 -15.05 4.50
N PRO A 204 -3.86 -15.08 4.99
CA PRO A 204 -2.94 -13.94 4.88
C PRO A 204 -2.58 -13.58 3.43
N MET A 205 -2.74 -14.51 2.49
CA MET A 205 -2.41 -14.34 1.08
C MET A 205 -3.43 -13.48 0.31
N ILE A 206 -4.57 -13.12 0.91
CA ILE A 206 -5.61 -12.31 0.27
C ILE A 206 -5.44 -10.85 0.67
N GLN A 207 -5.11 -10.00 -0.30
CA GLN A 207 -4.91 -8.56 -0.13
C GLN A 207 -5.41 -7.88 -1.41
N CYS A 208 -6.59 -7.27 -1.37
CA CYS A 208 -7.16 -6.59 -2.53
C CYS A 208 -8.35 -5.69 -2.21
N ALA A 209 -8.63 -4.73 -3.08
CA ALA A 209 -9.92 -4.05 -3.22
C ALA A 209 -10.83 -4.71 -4.28
N GLN A 210 -12.14 -4.68 -4.03
CA GLN A 210 -13.22 -5.15 -4.92
C GLN A 210 -14.34 -4.12 -5.05
#